data_AF-A0A935Z2P8-F1
#
_entry.id   AF-A0A935Z2P8-F1
#
_cell.length_a   1.000
_cell.length_b   1.000
_cell.length_c   1.000
_cell.angle_alpha   90.00
_cell.angle_beta   90.00
_cell.angle_gamma   90.00
#
_symmetry.space_group_name_H-M   'P 1'
#
loop_
_entity.id
_entity.type
_entity.pdbx_description
1 polymer ?
#
loop_
_entity_poly.entity_id
_entity_poly.type
_entity_poly.pdbx_seq_one_letter_code
_entity_poly.pdbx_strand_id
1 'polypeptide(L)'
;MTTLSTPLTKDQKLLLAEALRRCELSRDAIEDAVVELGRWLLVHVFEDDSTAALEGRRDNAVWRELLERAGGPSLKLPKQALHTSVRIAAYDKRIQDEAWRNLEAGRKELLLPLGTEDALREGAQHVTAMKLSHRDTKAYVKAHLAPKERPREKKTSRFVTRRVSSMTKRLDAPFRKAAVQAFAKGSPEDRAAIKEELTALRDLAAQLLADLKGK
;
A
#
# COMPACT_ATOMS: atom_id res chain seq x y z
N MET A 1 -2.14 -34.03 -15.65
CA MET A 1 -3.57 -34.35 -15.50
C MET A 1 -4.36 -33.21 -16.14
N THR A 2 -4.82 -33.42 -17.37
CA THR A 2 -5.54 -32.43 -18.17
C THR A 2 -7.02 -32.52 -17.78
N THR A 3 -7.54 -31.53 -17.06
CA THR A 3 -8.96 -31.45 -16.75
C THR A 3 -9.72 -31.11 -18.04
N LEU A 4 -10.27 -32.13 -18.70
CA LEU A 4 -11.22 -31.94 -19.79
C LEU A 4 -12.49 -31.31 -19.21
N SER A 5 -12.61 -29.99 -19.35
CA SER A 5 -13.84 -29.27 -19.02
C SER A 5 -14.95 -29.77 -19.93
N THR A 6 -15.92 -30.48 -19.35
CA THR A 6 -17.11 -30.92 -20.08
C THR A 6 -17.85 -29.67 -20.59
N PRO A 7 -18.15 -29.59 -21.89
CA PRO A 7 -18.83 -28.43 -22.45
C PRO A 7 -20.25 -28.29 -21.90
N LEU A 8 -20.66 -27.06 -21.56
CA LEU A 8 -21.97 -26.76 -21.01
C LEU A 8 -23.11 -27.12 -21.98
N THR A 9 -24.21 -27.67 -21.46
CA THR A 9 -25.46 -27.87 -22.20
C THR A 9 -26.11 -26.53 -22.58
N LYS A 10 -27.10 -26.55 -23.49
CA LYS A 10 -27.83 -25.34 -23.91
C LYS A 10 -28.49 -24.65 -22.71
N ASP A 11 -29.15 -25.41 -21.85
CA ASP A 11 -29.85 -24.86 -20.67
C ASP A 11 -28.86 -24.30 -19.65
N GLN A 12 -27.73 -24.97 -19.45
CA GLN A 12 -26.64 -24.47 -18.60
C GLN A 12 -26.03 -23.16 -19.14
N LYS A 13 -25.90 -23.02 -20.46
CA LYS A 13 -25.44 -21.77 -21.09
C LYS A 13 -26.44 -20.62 -20.88
N LEU A 14 -27.75 -20.90 -21.00
CA LEU A 14 -28.80 -19.90 -20.74
C LEU A 14 -28.80 -19.48 -19.26
N LEU A 15 -28.70 -20.44 -18.34
CA LEU A 15 -28.60 -20.15 -16.91
C LEU A 15 -27.33 -19.34 -16.57
N LEU A 16 -26.19 -19.69 -17.17
CA LEU A 16 -24.94 -18.94 -16.99
C LEU A 16 -25.07 -17.50 -17.50
N ALA A 17 -25.68 -17.29 -18.68
CA ALA A 17 -25.88 -15.95 -19.21
C ALA A 17 -26.75 -15.07 -18.28
N GLU A 18 -27.84 -15.62 -17.75
CA GLU A 18 -28.69 -14.91 -16.79
C GLU A 18 -27.97 -14.67 -15.45
N ALA A 19 -27.18 -15.64 -14.97
CA ALA A 19 -26.38 -15.48 -13.76
C ALA A 19 -25.35 -14.36 -13.92
N LEU A 20 -24.63 -14.32 -15.05
CA LEU A 20 -23.69 -13.25 -15.37
C LEU A 20 -24.39 -11.89 -15.42
N ARG A 21 -25.53 -11.79 -16.11
CA ARG A 21 -26.34 -10.56 -16.17
C ARG A 21 -26.73 -10.06 -14.77
N ARG A 22 -27.19 -10.96 -13.88
CA ARG A 22 -27.53 -10.60 -12.49
C ARG A 22 -26.33 -10.17 -11.67
N CYS A 23 -25.18 -10.80 -11.88
CA CYS A 23 -23.93 -10.41 -11.23
C CYS A 23 -23.51 -8.99 -11.66
N GLU A 24 -23.61 -8.66 -12.95
CA GLU A 24 -23.32 -7.30 -13.46
C GLU A 24 -24.26 -6.26 -12.85
N LEU A 25 -25.57 -6.51 -12.83
CA LEU A 25 -26.53 -5.60 -12.18
C LEU A 25 -26.26 -5.40 -10.69
N SER A 26 -25.90 -6.48 -10.00
CA SER A 26 -25.56 -6.41 -8.57
C SER A 26 -24.28 -5.62 -8.35
N ARG A 27 -23.28 -5.78 -9.23
CA ARG A 27 -22.04 -4.99 -9.18
C ARG A 27 -22.36 -3.51 -9.35
N ASP A 28 -23.11 -3.14 -10.38
CA ASP A 28 -23.43 -1.73 -10.67
C ASP A 28 -24.12 -1.06 -9.47
N ALA A 29 -25.10 -1.76 -8.86
CA ALA A 29 -25.76 -1.26 -7.64
C ALA A 29 -24.82 -1.09 -6.44
N ILE A 30 -23.84 -1.99 -6.28
CA ILE A 30 -22.82 -1.88 -5.22
C ILE A 30 -21.90 -0.68 -5.50
N GLU A 31 -21.48 -0.49 -6.75
CA GLU A 31 -20.60 0.60 -7.14
C GLU A 31 -21.26 1.97 -6.95
N ASP A 32 -22.54 2.10 -7.34
CA ASP A 32 -23.33 3.31 -7.11
C ASP A 32 -23.43 3.63 -5.61
N ALA A 33 -23.72 2.63 -4.77
CA ALA A 33 -23.78 2.81 -3.33
C ALA A 33 -22.44 3.23 -2.71
N VAL A 34 -21.31 2.74 -3.23
CA VAL A 34 -19.96 3.14 -2.80
C VAL A 34 -19.70 4.61 -3.15
N VAL A 35 -20.08 5.05 -4.35
CA VAL A 35 -19.93 6.44 -4.80
C VAL A 35 -20.82 7.38 -3.99
N GLU A 36 -22.08 7.01 -3.78
CA GLU A 36 -23.04 7.80 -3.00
C GLU A 36 -22.58 7.97 -1.55
N LEU A 37 -22.18 6.87 -0.89
CA LEU A 37 -21.64 6.91 0.46
C LEU A 37 -20.41 7.82 0.54
N GLY A 38 -19.48 7.68 -0.41
CA GLY A 38 -18.27 8.50 -0.46
C GLY A 38 -18.56 10.00 -0.55
N ARG A 39 -19.49 10.38 -1.43
CA ARG A 39 -19.94 11.77 -1.58
C ARG A 39 -20.62 12.29 -0.32
N TRP A 40 -21.50 11.51 0.28
CA TRP A 40 -22.17 11.89 1.52
C TRP A 40 -21.15 12.12 2.65
N LEU A 41 -20.18 11.20 2.80
CA LEU A 41 -19.13 11.33 3.80
C LEU A 41 -18.24 12.56 3.53
N LEU A 42 -17.86 12.81 2.27
CA LEU A 42 -17.08 13.98 1.91
C LEU A 42 -17.79 15.27 2.32
N VAL A 43 -19.09 15.41 2.00
CA VAL A 43 -19.87 16.61 2.32
C VAL A 43 -20.13 16.76 3.81
N HIS A 44 -20.60 15.71 4.49
CA HIS A 44 -21.12 15.82 5.85
C HIS A 44 -20.11 15.51 6.95
N VAL A 45 -19.08 14.71 6.67
CA VAL A 45 -18.03 14.37 7.65
C VAL A 45 -16.80 15.24 7.44
N PHE A 46 -16.48 15.59 6.19
CA PHE A 46 -15.29 16.38 5.84
C PHE A 46 -15.62 17.77 5.31
N GLU A 47 -16.85 18.26 5.46
CA GLU A 47 -17.25 19.63 5.06
C GLU A 47 -16.95 19.95 3.59
N ASP A 48 -17.07 18.94 2.73
CA ASP A 48 -16.73 19.01 1.31
C ASP A 48 -15.24 19.32 1.03
N ASP A 49 -14.35 19.14 2.02
CA ASP A 49 -12.90 19.30 1.90
C ASP A 49 -12.20 17.98 1.52
N SER A 50 -11.80 17.91 0.24
CA SER A 50 -11.06 16.76 -0.31
C SER A 50 -9.65 16.58 0.29
N THR A 51 -9.02 17.65 0.77
CA THR A 51 -7.71 17.60 1.42
C THR A 51 -7.85 17.02 2.82
N ALA A 52 -8.84 17.47 3.60
CA ALA A 52 -9.17 16.88 4.89
C ALA A 52 -9.50 15.39 4.78
N ALA A 53 -10.28 15.00 3.75
CA ALA A 53 -10.63 13.61 3.49
C ALA A 53 -9.41 12.71 3.15
N LEU A 54 -8.41 13.24 2.44
CA LEU A 54 -7.24 12.47 1.99
C LEU A 54 -6.09 12.47 2.99
N GLU A 55 -5.86 13.58 3.70
CA GLU A 55 -4.66 13.80 4.49
C GLU A 55 -4.99 14.01 5.97
N GLY A 56 -6.00 14.85 6.27
CA GLY A 56 -6.42 15.23 7.63
C GLY A 56 -7.36 14.23 8.33
N ARG A 57 -7.72 13.12 7.69
CA ARG A 57 -8.77 12.20 8.18
C ARG A 57 -8.50 11.61 9.56
N ARG A 58 -7.24 11.51 9.99
CA ARG A 58 -6.89 10.96 11.31
C ARG A 58 -7.36 11.85 12.46
N ASP A 59 -7.50 13.15 12.22
CA ASP A 59 -7.86 14.11 13.25
C ASP A 59 -9.39 14.28 13.37
N ASN A 60 -10.15 13.81 12.38
CA ASN A 60 -11.61 13.87 12.37
C ASN A 60 -12.22 12.83 13.33
N ALA A 61 -12.90 13.30 14.38
CA ALA A 61 -13.47 12.46 15.43
C ALA A 61 -14.59 11.52 14.91
N VAL A 62 -15.47 12.02 14.03
CA VAL A 62 -16.56 11.24 13.45
C VAL A 62 -16.01 10.11 12.57
N TRP A 63 -15.00 10.42 11.75
CA TRP A 63 -14.31 9.43 10.93
C TRP A 63 -13.65 8.32 11.77
N ARG A 64 -13.01 8.68 12.88
CA ARG A 64 -12.42 7.68 13.80
C ARG A 64 -13.48 6.76 14.39
N GLU A 65 -14.58 7.30 14.89
CA GLU A 65 -15.70 6.51 15.43
C GLU A 65 -16.28 5.55 14.36
N LEU A 66 -16.47 6.03 13.13
CA LEU A 66 -16.90 5.18 12.01
C LEU A 66 -15.94 4.02 11.75
N LEU A 67 -14.63 4.29 11.75
CA LEU A 67 -13.60 3.25 11.57
C LEU A 67 -13.49 2.29 12.75
N GLU A 68 -13.83 2.72 13.96
CA GLU A 68 -13.87 1.86 15.15
C GLU A 68 -15.07 0.90 15.10
N ARG A 69 -16.23 1.38 14.65
CA ARG A 69 -17.45 0.56 14.52
C ARG A 69 -17.48 -0.34 13.29
N ALA A 70 -16.73 0.00 12.24
CA ALA A 70 -16.73 -0.71 10.98
C ALA A 70 -16.33 -2.18 11.11
N GLY A 71 -17.15 -3.06 10.54
CA GLY A 71 -17.06 -4.52 10.67
C GLY A 71 -17.69 -5.07 11.95
N GLY A 72 -18.25 -4.21 12.80
CA GLY A 72 -18.90 -4.57 14.06
C GLY A 72 -20.43 -4.74 13.94
N PRO A 73 -21.12 -4.97 15.06
CA PRO A 73 -22.57 -5.20 15.09
C PRO A 73 -23.39 -3.96 14.69
N SER A 74 -22.86 -2.76 14.97
CA SER A 74 -23.51 -1.48 14.66
C SER A 74 -23.22 -0.97 13.25
N LEU A 75 -22.15 -1.45 12.61
CA LEU A 75 -21.78 -1.11 11.24
C LEU A 75 -21.13 -2.31 10.56
N LYS A 76 -21.93 -3.05 9.77
CA LYS A 76 -21.47 -4.26 9.06
C LYS A 76 -20.58 -3.97 7.83
N LEU A 77 -20.32 -2.70 7.55
CA LEU A 77 -19.46 -2.28 6.44
C LEU A 77 -17.98 -2.41 6.83
N PRO A 78 -17.12 -3.03 5.98
CA PRO A 78 -15.71 -3.15 6.29
C PRO A 78 -14.99 -1.79 6.21
N LYS A 79 -13.94 -1.61 7.03
CA LYS A 79 -13.08 -0.40 7.04
C LYS A 79 -12.57 -0.02 5.65
N GLN A 80 -12.24 -1.02 4.84
CA GLN A 80 -11.75 -0.79 3.48
C GLN A 80 -12.79 -0.09 2.61
N ALA A 81 -14.07 -0.44 2.71
CA ALA A 81 -15.12 0.20 1.91
C ALA A 81 -15.31 1.68 2.31
N LEU A 82 -15.20 2.01 3.59
CA LEU A 82 -15.16 3.41 4.04
C LEU A 82 -13.96 4.14 3.42
N HIS A 83 -12.76 3.56 3.51
CA HIS A 83 -11.55 4.17 2.93
C HIS A 83 -11.66 4.34 1.41
N THR A 84 -12.13 3.33 0.69
CA THR A 84 -12.29 3.37 -0.77
C THR A 84 -13.30 4.44 -1.17
N SER A 85 -14.50 4.45 -0.58
CA SER A 85 -15.57 5.40 -0.91
C SER A 85 -15.14 6.86 -0.73
N VAL A 86 -14.56 7.21 0.41
CA VAL A 86 -14.08 8.59 0.69
C VAL A 86 -12.97 9.00 -0.27
N ARG A 87 -12.02 8.10 -0.55
CA ARG A 87 -10.91 8.41 -1.47
C ARG A 87 -11.39 8.61 -2.90
N ILE A 88 -12.34 7.80 -3.37
CA ILE A 88 -12.95 7.98 -4.69
C ILE A 88 -13.64 9.34 -4.75
N ALA A 89 -14.48 9.69 -3.78
CA ALA A 89 -15.18 10.98 -3.76
C ALA A 89 -14.22 12.17 -3.71
N ALA A 90 -13.17 12.10 -2.89
CA ALA A 90 -12.17 13.16 -2.80
C ALA A 90 -11.39 13.34 -4.11
N TYR A 91 -11.03 12.24 -4.80
CA TYR A 91 -10.35 12.34 -6.10
C TYR A 91 -11.30 12.71 -7.24
N ASP A 92 -12.57 12.30 -7.21
CA ASP A 92 -13.59 12.79 -8.15
C ASP A 92 -13.76 14.30 -8.08
N LYS A 93 -13.57 14.89 -6.89
CA LYS A 93 -13.57 16.35 -6.71
C LYS A 93 -12.30 17.02 -7.25
N ARG A 94 -11.13 16.42 -7.01
CA ARG A 94 -9.81 17.02 -7.36
C ARG A 94 -9.45 16.82 -8.84
N ILE A 95 -9.74 15.66 -9.41
CA ILE A 95 -9.33 15.27 -10.77
C ILE A 95 -10.47 15.56 -11.75
N GLN A 96 -10.32 16.63 -12.53
CA GLN A 96 -11.28 17.03 -13.57
C GLN A 96 -11.12 16.29 -14.91
N ASP A 97 -10.13 15.40 -15.02
CA ASP A 97 -9.85 14.63 -16.23
C ASP A 97 -11.00 13.68 -16.58
N GLU A 98 -11.44 13.70 -17.84
CA GLU A 98 -12.58 12.89 -18.30
C GLU A 98 -12.33 11.38 -18.20
N ALA A 99 -11.08 10.93 -18.41
CA ALA A 99 -10.77 9.51 -18.29
C ALA A 99 -10.99 9.05 -16.85
N TRP A 100 -10.57 9.84 -15.85
CA TRP A 100 -10.88 9.53 -14.45
C TRP A 100 -12.38 9.54 -14.17
N ARG A 101 -13.09 10.59 -14.60
CA ARG A 101 -14.53 10.75 -14.29
C ARG A 101 -15.40 9.64 -14.86
N ASN A 102 -15.04 9.12 -16.04
CA ASN A 102 -15.79 8.07 -16.74
C ASN A 102 -15.44 6.65 -16.28
N LEU A 103 -14.43 6.46 -15.42
CA LEU A 103 -14.15 5.17 -14.83
C LEU A 103 -15.22 4.81 -13.79
N GLU A 104 -15.65 3.55 -13.82
CA GLU A 104 -16.49 2.99 -12.77
C GLU A 104 -15.72 2.82 -11.45
N ALA A 105 -16.44 2.67 -10.33
CA ALA A 105 -15.85 2.72 -9.00
C ALA A 105 -14.82 1.60 -8.77
N GLY A 106 -15.07 0.41 -9.33
CA GLY A 106 -14.15 -0.72 -9.26
C GLY A 106 -12.77 -0.42 -9.85
N ARG A 107 -12.71 0.21 -11.04
CA ARG A 107 -11.43 0.63 -11.65
C ARG A 107 -10.76 1.74 -10.87
N LYS A 108 -11.52 2.71 -10.35
CA LYS A 108 -10.97 3.77 -9.48
C LYS A 108 -10.32 3.17 -8.24
N GLU A 109 -10.99 2.22 -7.57
CA GLU A 109 -10.44 1.50 -6.42
C GLU A 109 -9.09 0.86 -6.73
N LEU A 110 -8.95 0.19 -7.89
CA LEU A 110 -7.70 -0.43 -8.30
C LEU A 110 -6.57 0.58 -8.51
N LEU A 111 -6.88 1.79 -8.98
CA LEU A 111 -5.92 2.86 -9.22
C LEU A 111 -5.52 3.61 -7.95
N LEU A 112 -6.38 3.67 -6.93
CA LEU A 112 -6.13 4.38 -5.66
C LEU A 112 -4.72 4.16 -5.07
N PRO A 113 -4.10 2.96 -5.10
CA PRO A 113 -2.74 2.75 -4.60
C PRO A 113 -1.66 3.63 -5.24
N LEU A 114 -1.87 4.19 -6.44
CA LEU A 114 -0.92 5.11 -7.09
C LEU A 114 -0.73 6.42 -6.30
N GLY A 115 -1.73 6.82 -5.53
CA GLY A 115 -1.58 7.77 -4.42
C GLY A 115 -1.53 9.25 -4.77
N THR A 116 -1.05 9.66 -5.94
CA THR A 116 -0.99 11.08 -6.36
C THR A 116 -2.00 11.38 -7.47
N GLU A 117 -2.48 12.62 -7.56
CA GLU A 117 -3.42 13.03 -8.61
C GLU A 117 -2.87 12.78 -10.01
N ASP A 118 -1.60 13.12 -10.26
CA ASP A 118 -0.99 12.93 -11.57
C ASP A 118 -0.89 11.45 -11.94
N ALA A 119 -0.46 10.58 -11.02
CA ALA A 119 -0.37 9.16 -11.28
C ALA A 119 -1.76 8.51 -11.48
N LEU A 120 -2.78 8.99 -10.75
CA LEU A 120 -4.16 8.56 -10.94
C LEU A 120 -4.71 8.99 -12.30
N ARG A 121 -4.42 10.23 -12.74
CA ARG A 121 -4.80 10.75 -14.05
C ARG A 121 -4.15 9.94 -15.17
N GLU A 122 -2.83 9.76 -15.13
CA GLU A 122 -2.08 8.95 -16.09
C GLU A 122 -2.58 7.49 -16.13
N GLY A 123 -2.82 6.91 -14.95
CA GLY A 123 -3.38 5.56 -14.83
C GLY A 123 -4.75 5.44 -15.47
N ALA A 124 -5.64 6.41 -15.23
CA ALA A 124 -6.98 6.41 -15.81
C ALA A 124 -6.98 6.55 -17.33
N GLN A 125 -6.14 7.45 -17.86
CA GLN A 125 -5.93 7.61 -19.29
C GLN A 125 -5.41 6.30 -19.91
N HIS A 126 -4.44 5.65 -19.28
CA HIS A 126 -3.89 4.38 -19.77
C HIS A 126 -4.94 3.26 -19.78
N VAL A 127 -5.69 3.09 -18.68
CA VAL A 127 -6.74 2.07 -18.56
C VAL A 127 -7.82 2.28 -19.62
N THR A 128 -8.23 3.53 -19.86
CA THR A 128 -9.25 3.89 -20.85
C THR A 128 -8.75 3.66 -22.27
N ALA A 129 -7.55 4.15 -22.60
CA ALA A 129 -6.96 4.04 -23.93
C ALA A 129 -6.71 2.57 -24.32
N MET A 130 -6.22 1.76 -23.39
CA MET A 130 -5.92 0.35 -23.61
C MET A 130 -7.10 -0.59 -23.37
N LYS A 131 -8.25 -0.05 -22.91
CA LYS A 131 -9.46 -0.81 -22.54
C LYS A 131 -9.13 -1.98 -21.60
N LEU A 132 -8.33 -1.72 -20.57
CA LEU A 132 -7.84 -2.77 -19.68
C LEU A 132 -8.98 -3.44 -18.91
N SER A 133 -8.89 -4.76 -18.77
CA SER A 133 -9.74 -5.51 -17.85
C SER A 133 -9.40 -5.17 -16.38
N HIS A 134 -10.26 -5.54 -15.43
CA HIS A 134 -9.92 -5.40 -13.99
C HIS A 134 -8.64 -6.16 -13.62
N ARG A 135 -8.44 -7.35 -14.20
CA ARG A 135 -7.23 -8.14 -13.97
C ARG A 135 -5.99 -7.42 -14.48
N ASP A 136 -6.07 -6.86 -15.68
CA ASP A 136 -4.92 -6.18 -16.30
C ASP A 136 -4.65 -4.82 -15.65
N THR A 137 -5.70 -4.11 -15.21
CA THR A 137 -5.58 -2.89 -14.41
C THR A 137 -4.85 -3.17 -13.09
N LYS A 138 -5.22 -4.25 -12.40
CA LYS A 138 -4.53 -4.69 -11.18
C LYS A 138 -3.06 -5.05 -11.46
N ALA A 139 -2.78 -5.71 -12.57
CA ALA A 139 -1.41 -6.04 -12.99
C ALA A 139 -0.60 -4.77 -13.32
N TYR A 140 -1.19 -3.82 -14.02
CA TYR A 140 -0.61 -2.51 -14.33
C TYR A 140 -0.22 -1.76 -13.06
N VAL A 141 -1.14 -1.61 -12.10
CA VAL A 141 -0.86 -0.92 -10.83
C VAL A 141 0.22 -1.64 -10.03
N LYS A 142 0.18 -2.98 -9.99
CA LYS A 142 1.22 -3.78 -9.33
C LYS A 142 2.60 -3.54 -9.97
N ALA A 143 2.68 -3.48 -11.29
CA ALA A 143 3.92 -3.20 -12.00
C ALA A 143 4.41 -1.76 -11.76
N HIS A 144 3.49 -0.80 -11.68
CA HIS A 144 3.82 0.60 -11.41
C HIS A 144 4.34 0.83 -9.98
N LEU A 145 3.82 0.07 -9.01
CA LEU A 145 4.25 0.10 -7.62
C LEU A 145 5.46 -0.81 -7.32
N ALA A 146 5.81 -1.72 -8.24
CA ALA A 146 7.01 -2.51 -8.09
C ALA A 146 8.23 -1.57 -8.02
N PRO A 147 9.19 -1.81 -7.11
CA PRO A 147 10.40 -1.00 -7.06
C PRO A 147 11.06 -1.07 -8.43
N LYS A 148 11.07 0.06 -9.16
CA LYS A 148 11.72 0.15 -10.46
C LYS A 148 13.16 -0.33 -10.29
N GLU A 149 13.49 -1.49 -10.85
CA GLU A 149 14.88 -1.93 -10.97
C GLU A 149 15.60 -0.86 -11.80
N ARG A 150 16.27 0.07 -11.13
CA ARG A 150 17.22 0.94 -11.80
C ARG A 150 18.28 0.03 -12.40
N PRO A 151 18.73 0.25 -13.65
CA PRO A 151 19.82 -0.52 -14.23
C PRO A 151 20.99 -0.51 -13.25
N ARG A 152 21.57 -1.69 -12.98
CA ARG A 152 22.65 -1.89 -12.01
C ARG A 152 23.85 -1.01 -12.35
N GLU A 153 23.90 0.21 -11.83
CA GLU A 153 25.13 1.00 -11.79
C GLU A 153 26.14 0.27 -10.91
N LYS A 154 27.33 -0.01 -11.48
CA LYS A 154 28.46 -0.59 -10.76
C LYS A 154 28.73 0.26 -9.52
N LYS A 155 28.56 -0.35 -8.34
CA LYS A 155 28.74 0.30 -7.03
C LYS A 155 30.19 0.77 -6.87
N THR A 156 30.45 2.04 -7.19
CA THR A 156 31.75 2.69 -6.94
C THR A 156 31.95 2.93 -5.43
N SER A 157 33.22 3.00 -4.98
CA SER A 157 33.65 3.04 -3.57
C SER A 157 33.01 4.15 -2.71
N ARG A 158 32.38 5.15 -3.34
CA ARG A 158 31.58 6.21 -2.70
C ARG A 158 30.34 5.69 -1.96
N PHE A 159 29.76 4.58 -2.39
CA PHE A 159 28.58 3.99 -1.73
C PHE A 159 28.94 3.28 -0.42
N VAL A 160 30.11 2.64 -0.37
CA VAL A 160 30.64 1.98 0.83
C VAL A 160 31.02 3.03 1.88
N THR A 161 31.69 4.11 1.48
CA THR A 161 32.05 5.23 2.39
C THR A 161 30.83 5.92 2.98
N ARG A 162 29.75 6.12 2.21
CA ARG A 162 28.49 6.70 2.73
C ARG A 162 27.81 5.80 3.75
N ARG A 163 27.85 4.48 3.56
CA ARG A 163 27.24 3.48 4.45
C ARG A 163 28.07 3.29 5.73
N VAL A 164 29.39 3.26 5.63
CA VAL A 164 30.30 3.27 6.78
C VAL A 164 30.13 4.56 7.59
N SER A 165 30.02 5.72 6.94
CA SER A 165 29.72 7.00 7.62
C SER A 165 28.36 6.99 8.33
N SER A 166 27.35 6.32 7.79
CA SER A 166 26.06 6.17 8.45
C SER A 166 26.10 5.22 9.66
N MET A 167 26.97 4.20 9.64
CA MET A 167 27.18 3.28 10.76
C MET A 167 28.02 3.93 11.87
N THR A 168 29.03 4.73 11.53
CA THR A 168 29.79 5.51 12.52
C THR A 168 28.96 6.63 13.15
N LYS A 169 28.01 7.23 12.42
CA LYS A 169 27.01 8.16 12.97
C LYS A 169 26.06 7.50 13.98
N ARG A 170 25.78 6.20 13.85
CA ARG A 170 24.98 5.43 14.82
C ARG A 170 25.77 5.01 16.07
N LEU A 171 27.08 5.18 16.05
CA LEU A 171 27.99 5.03 17.19
C LEU A 171 28.41 6.41 17.72
N ASP A 172 27.51 7.39 17.75
CA ASP A 172 27.81 8.72 18.25
C ASP A 172 28.07 8.72 19.77
N ALA A 173 28.70 9.79 20.28
CA ALA A 173 29.06 9.89 21.69
C ALA A 173 27.87 9.75 22.66
N PRO A 174 26.67 10.30 22.37
CA PRO A 174 25.47 10.07 23.17
C PRO A 174 25.08 8.59 23.27
N PHE A 175 25.03 7.87 22.14
CA PHE A 175 24.69 6.45 22.13
C PHE A 175 25.73 5.61 22.88
N ARG A 176 27.03 5.89 22.67
CA ARG A 176 28.12 5.24 23.43
C ARG A 176 27.99 5.47 24.94
N LYS A 177 27.64 6.69 25.36
CA LYS A 177 27.48 7.03 26.78
C LYS A 177 26.27 6.30 27.39
N ALA A 178 25.16 6.22 26.66
CA ALA A 178 23.97 5.46 27.08
C ALA A 178 24.25 3.96 27.17
N ALA A 179 24.95 3.38 26.20
CA ALA A 179 25.35 1.97 26.20
C ALA A 179 26.33 1.64 27.35
N VAL A 180 27.31 2.50 27.62
CA VAL A 180 28.24 2.34 28.75
C VAL A 180 27.52 2.46 30.09
N GLN A 181 26.53 3.36 30.22
CA GLN A 181 25.71 3.46 31.43
C GLN A 181 24.81 2.25 31.63
N ALA A 182 24.21 1.72 30.56
CA ALA A 182 23.42 0.48 30.62
C ALA A 182 24.29 -0.70 31.04
N PHE A 183 25.50 -0.80 30.49
CA PHE A 183 26.50 -1.81 30.87
C PHE A 183 26.92 -1.69 32.35
N ALA A 184 27.18 -0.46 32.83
CA ALA A 184 27.58 -0.22 34.22
C ALA A 184 26.46 -0.46 35.25
N LYS A 185 25.20 -0.48 34.82
CA LYS A 185 24.02 -0.74 35.68
C LYS A 185 23.51 -2.18 35.60
N GLY A 186 23.87 -2.94 34.56
CA GLY A 186 23.48 -4.35 34.41
C GLY A 186 24.13 -5.26 35.45
N SER A 187 23.56 -6.46 35.64
CA SER A 187 24.14 -7.49 36.51
C SER A 187 25.49 -7.99 35.96
N PRO A 188 26.33 -8.67 36.77
CA PRO A 188 27.56 -9.27 36.27
C PRO A 188 27.35 -10.25 35.10
N GLU A 189 26.23 -10.97 35.10
CA GLU A 189 25.84 -11.90 34.03
C GLU A 189 25.45 -11.16 32.75
N ASP A 190 24.64 -10.09 32.86
CA ASP A 190 24.26 -9.25 31.71
C ASP A 190 25.49 -8.60 31.06
N ARG A 191 26.47 -8.19 31.90
CA ARG A 191 27.73 -7.61 31.43
C ARG A 191 28.60 -8.62 30.69
N ALA A 192 28.59 -9.88 31.11
CA ALA A 192 29.31 -10.95 30.42
C ALA A 192 28.68 -11.23 29.05
N ALA A 193 27.35 -11.38 29.00
CA ALA A 193 26.60 -11.63 27.77
C ALA A 193 26.75 -10.50 26.74
N ILE A 194 26.67 -9.23 27.18
CA ILE A 194 26.86 -8.08 26.30
C ILE A 194 28.29 -8.02 25.74
N LYS A 195 29.31 -8.37 26.54
CA LYS A 195 30.70 -8.44 26.07
C LYS A 195 30.90 -9.54 25.03
N GLU A 196 30.28 -10.69 25.24
CA GLU A 196 30.34 -11.83 24.32
C GLU A 196 29.71 -11.48 22.97
N GLU A 197 28.50 -10.94 22.97
CA GLU A 197 27.78 -10.48 21.76
C GLU A 197 28.57 -9.42 20.97
N LEU A 198 29.14 -8.42 21.66
CA LEU A 198 29.95 -7.39 21.02
C LEU A 198 31.25 -7.95 20.43
N THR A 199 31.83 -8.97 21.08
CA THR A 199 33.02 -9.66 20.58
C THR A 199 32.68 -10.49 19.34
N ALA A 200 31.57 -11.22 19.35
CA ALA A 200 31.09 -11.99 18.22
C ALA A 200 30.80 -11.09 17.00
N LEU A 201 30.16 -9.93 17.21
CA LEU A 201 29.92 -8.95 16.14
C LEU A 201 31.21 -8.36 15.56
N ARG A 202 32.22 -8.09 16.40
CA ARG A 202 33.55 -7.64 15.95
C ARG A 202 34.22 -8.70 15.08
N ASP A 203 34.17 -9.95 15.51
CA ASP A 203 34.86 -11.05 14.83
C ASP A 203 34.16 -11.37 13.49
N LEU A 204 32.83 -11.31 13.44
CA LEU A 204 32.05 -11.46 12.21
C LEU A 204 32.37 -10.34 11.18
N ALA A 205 32.56 -9.11 11.65
CA ALA A 205 33.00 -8.00 10.81
C ALA A 205 34.45 -8.16 10.31
N ALA A 206 35.34 -8.71 11.15
CA ALA A 206 36.72 -9.00 10.78
C ALA A 206 36.80 -10.13 9.73
N GLN A 207 35.99 -11.18 9.89
CA GLN A 207 35.86 -12.28 8.94
C GLN A 207 35.39 -11.78 7.57
N LEU A 208 34.34 -10.97 7.55
CA LEU A 208 33.82 -10.36 6.32
C LEU A 208 34.88 -9.51 5.60
N LEU A 209 35.73 -8.79 6.35
CA LEU A 209 36.83 -8.01 5.79
C LEU A 209 37.97 -8.90 5.24
N ALA A 210 38.26 -10.03 5.87
CA ALA A 210 39.24 -11.00 5.37
C ALA A 210 38.76 -11.66 4.08
N ASP A 211 37.49 -12.07 4.02
CA ASP A 211 36.86 -12.68 2.84
C ASP A 211 36.79 -11.73 1.63
N LEU A 212 36.72 -10.42 1.91
CA LEU A 212 36.76 -9.37 0.88
C LEU A 212 38.19 -9.03 0.42
N LYS A 213 39.23 -9.36 1.19
CA LYS A 213 40.65 -9.17 0.81
C LYS A 213 41.25 -10.37 0.07
N GLY A 214 40.65 -11.55 0.21
CA GLY A 214 41.06 -12.79 -0.47
C GLY A 214 40.42 -13.03 -1.85
N LYS A 215 39.76 -12.01 -2.41
CA LYS A 215 39.16 -11.97 -3.76
C LYS A 215 39.70 -10.78 -4.53
#